data_AF-A0A2N9MN93-F1
#
_entry.id   AF-A0A2N9MN93-F1
#
_cell.length_a   1.000
_cell.length_b   1.000
_cell.length_c   1.000
_cell.angle_alpha   90.00
_cell.angle_beta   90.00
_cell.angle_gamma   90.00
#
_symmetry.space_group_name_H-M   'P 1'
#
loop_
_entity.id
_entity.type
_entity.pdbx_description
1 polymer ?
#
loop_
_entity_poly.entity_id
_entity_poly.type
_entity_poly.pdbx_seq_one_letter_code
_entity_poly.pdbx_strand_id
1 'polypeptide(L)'
;MKRFHLHLPVGDLQASVACYPKLFAAEPSRVEADYAKWMLEDPCINFAGVAPSSVPGFVIAEIAGAGIGVLIDRAMRTSAKDAPAHPLA
;
A
#
# COMPACT_ATOMS: atom_id res chain seq x y z
N MET A 1 -9.79 -3.15 9.96
CA MET A 1 -10.24 -4.20 9.01
C MET A 1 -9.18 -4.43 7.96
N LYS A 2 -9.06 -5.65 7.43
CA LYS A 2 -8.17 -5.94 6.28
C LYS A 2 -8.81 -5.33 5.03
N ARG A 3 -8.13 -4.38 4.39
CA ARG A 3 -8.52 -3.84 3.08
C ARG A 3 -7.68 -4.52 2.02
N PHE A 4 -8.24 -4.74 0.83
CA PHE A 4 -7.46 -5.21 -0.31
C PHE A 4 -6.78 -4.01 -0.98
N HIS A 5 -5.45 -4.08 -1.15
CA HIS A 5 -4.68 -2.99 -1.75
C HIS A 5 -4.37 -3.37 -3.19
N LEU A 6 -4.84 -2.56 -4.14
CA LEU A 6 -4.61 -2.76 -5.57
C LEU A 6 -3.88 -1.54 -6.12
N HIS A 7 -2.64 -1.74 -6.56
CA HIS A 7 -1.84 -0.71 -7.24
C HIS A 7 -1.77 -1.07 -8.72
N LEU A 8 -2.22 -0.16 -9.58
CA LEU A 8 -2.29 -0.38 -11.02
C LEU A 8 -1.56 0.74 -11.78
N PRO A 9 -0.56 0.40 -12.61
CA PRO A 9 -0.03 1.33 -13.59
C PRO A 9 -1.12 1.73 -14.58
N VAL A 10 -1.30 3.04 -14.79
CA VAL A 10 -2.28 3.57 -15.75
C VAL A 10 -1.57 4.38 -16.81
N GLY A 11 -1.94 4.22 -18.09
CA GLY A 11 -1.32 4.95 -19.20
C GLY A 11 -1.51 6.48 -19.11
N ASP A 12 -2.68 6.92 -18.62
CA ASP A 12 -3.01 8.31 -18.36
C ASP A 12 -3.74 8.42 -17.00
N LEU A 13 -3.08 9.08 -16.05
CA LEU A 13 -3.60 9.27 -14.70
C LEU A 13 -4.76 10.27 -14.66
N GLN A 14 -4.73 11.33 -15.46
CA GLN A 14 -5.80 12.33 -15.46
C GLN A 14 -7.07 11.76 -16.09
N ALA A 15 -6.94 10.99 -17.17
CA ALA A 15 -8.05 10.24 -17.73
C ALA A 15 -8.63 9.24 -16.72
N SER A 16 -7.75 8.59 -15.93
CA SER A 16 -8.15 7.68 -14.85
C SER A 16 -8.93 8.42 -13.76
N VAL A 17 -8.46 9.58 -13.31
CA VAL A 17 -9.15 10.42 -12.32
C VAL A 17 -10.53 10.87 -12.80
N ALA A 18 -10.70 11.15 -14.10
CA ALA A 18 -12.00 11.50 -14.67
C ALA A 18 -12.94 10.29 -14.90
N CYS A 19 -12.38 9.09 -15.03
CA CYS A 19 -13.12 7.87 -15.37
C CYS A 19 -13.57 7.09 -14.13
N TYR A 20 -12.65 6.83 -13.19
CA TYR A 20 -12.89 5.96 -12.05
C TYR A 20 -13.99 6.43 -11.07
N PRO A 21 -14.23 7.73 -10.84
CA PRO A 21 -15.35 8.17 -10.02
C PRO A 21 -16.71 7.71 -10.58
N LYS A 22 -16.84 7.56 -11.90
CA LYS A 22 -18.06 7.03 -12.53
C LYS A 22 -18.22 5.53 -12.30
N LEU A 23 -17.11 4.79 -12.18
CA LEU A 23 -17.11 3.35 -11.92
C LEU A 23 -17.34 3.03 -10.45
N PHE A 24 -16.70 3.79 -9.57
CA PHE A 24 -16.70 3.55 -8.12
C PHE A 24 -17.80 4.30 -7.38
N ALA A 25 -18.48 5.24 -8.05
CA ALA A 25 -19.38 6.21 -7.42
C ALA A 25 -18.69 6.95 -6.24
N ALA A 26 -17.37 7.16 -6.34
CA ALA A 26 -16.54 7.71 -5.28
C ALA A 26 -15.37 8.53 -5.86
N GLU A 27 -15.16 9.71 -5.27
CA GLU A 27 -14.02 10.57 -5.60
C GLU A 27 -12.70 10.01 -5.04
N PRO A 28 -11.54 10.35 -5.64
CA PRO A 28 -10.25 9.99 -5.07
C PRO A 28 -10.04 10.67 -3.72
N SER A 29 -9.60 9.87 -2.74
CA SER A 29 -9.16 10.34 -1.42
C SER A 29 -7.85 11.14 -1.46
N ARG A 30 -7.04 10.97 -2.51
CA ARG A 30 -5.79 11.70 -2.72
C ARG A 30 -5.47 11.75 -4.21
N VAL A 31 -5.01 12.89 -4.70
CA VAL A 31 -4.51 13.09 -6.06
C VAL A 31 -3.20 13.85 -5.99
N GLU A 32 -2.19 13.34 -6.66
CA GLU A 32 -0.86 13.90 -6.86
C GLU A 32 -0.51 13.85 -8.36
N ALA A 33 0.62 14.42 -8.76
CA ALA A 33 1.00 14.52 -10.17
C ALA A 33 1.14 13.15 -10.89
N ASP A 34 1.60 12.13 -10.18
CA ASP A 34 1.91 10.80 -10.69
C ASP A 34 1.22 9.67 -9.94
N TYR A 35 0.28 10.03 -9.05
CA TYR A 35 -0.39 9.11 -8.15
C TYR A 35 -1.81 9.57 -7.82
N ALA A 36 -2.77 8.65 -7.80
CA ALA A 36 -4.10 8.92 -7.25
C ALA A 36 -4.59 7.71 -6.45
N LYS A 37 -5.38 7.96 -5.40
CA LYS A 37 -5.85 6.94 -4.46
C LYS A 37 -7.34 7.05 -4.21
N TRP A 38 -8.04 5.93 -4.27
CA TRP A 38 -9.43 5.76 -3.87
C TRP A 38 -9.53 4.84 -2.67
N MET A 39 -10.43 5.20 -1.76
CA MET A 39 -10.75 4.43 -0.56
C MET A 39 -12.19 3.97 -0.70
N LEU A 40 -12.39 2.75 -1.19
CA LEU A 40 -13.71 2.17 -1.41
C LEU A 40 -14.16 1.45 -0.14
N GLU A 41 -15.41 1.68 0.25
CA GLU A 41 -16.01 1.04 1.42
C GLU A 41 -16.67 -0.29 1.04
N ASP A 42 -17.34 -0.34 -0.10
CA ASP A 42 -17.94 -1.55 -0.67
C ASP A 42 -17.60 -1.65 -2.17
N PRO A 43 -16.70 -2.57 -2.58
CA PRO A 43 -15.89 -3.46 -1.73
C PRO A 43 -14.80 -2.70 -0.96
N CYS A 44 -14.37 -3.23 0.20
CA CYS A 44 -13.31 -2.65 1.04
C CYS A 44 -11.91 -2.69 0.36
N ILE A 45 -11.69 -1.78 -0.59
CA ILE A 45 -10.50 -1.73 -1.46
C ILE A 45 -9.81 -0.37 -1.36
N ASN A 46 -8.49 -0.40 -1.23
CA ASN A 46 -7.62 0.75 -1.49
C ASN A 46 -7.09 0.62 -2.91
N PHE A 47 -7.61 1.42 -3.83
CA PHE A 47 -7.19 1.42 -5.22
C PHE A 47 -6.23 2.58 -5.47
N ALA A 48 -5.08 2.32 -6.07
CA ALA A 48 -4.13 3.37 -6.46
C ALA A 48 -3.74 3.26 -7.93
N GLY A 49 -3.91 4.37 -8.64
CA GLY A 49 -3.39 4.56 -10.00
C GLY A 49 -2.00 5.20 -9.93
N VAL A 50 -1.04 4.63 -10.66
CA VAL A 50 0.34 5.15 -10.71
C VAL A 50 0.70 5.46 -12.17
N ALA A 51 1.27 6.64 -12.41
CA ALA A 51 1.74 7.00 -13.73
C ALA A 51 2.87 6.06 -14.19
N PRO A 52 2.99 5.71 -15.49
CA PRO A 52 3.92 4.68 -15.95
C PRO A 52 5.38 5.02 -15.65
N SER A 53 5.73 6.31 -15.76
CA SER A 53 7.06 6.83 -15.44
C SER A 53 7.48 6.59 -13.99
N SER A 54 6.53 6.51 -13.07
CA SER A 54 6.77 6.34 -11.64
C SER A 54 6.80 4.87 -11.21
N VAL A 55 6.38 3.94 -12.07
CA VAL A 55 6.37 2.50 -11.77
C VAL A 55 7.74 1.96 -11.35
N PRO A 56 8.87 2.28 -12.01
CA PRO A 56 10.18 1.76 -11.58
C PRO A 56 10.53 2.17 -10.14
N GLY A 57 10.36 3.45 -9.80
CA GLY A 57 10.62 3.95 -8.45
C GLY A 57 9.65 3.35 -7.42
N PHE A 58 8.39 3.22 -7.80
CA PHE A 58 7.35 2.60 -6.97
C PHE A 58 7.70 1.15 -6.60
N VAL A 59 8.08 0.33 -7.58
CA VAL A 59 8.44 -1.09 -7.35
C VAL A 59 9.69 -1.21 -6.47
N ILE A 60 10.70 -0.35 -6.67
CA ILE A 60 11.91 -0.36 -5.83
C ILE A 60 11.54 -0.04 -4.37
N ALA A 61 10.68 0.96 -4.14
CA ALA A 61 10.25 1.33 -2.79
C ALA A 61 9.49 0.20 -2.09
N GLU A 62 8.61 -0.51 -2.81
CA GLU A 62 7.88 -1.67 -2.28
C GLU A 62 8.82 -2.81 -1.88
N ILE A 63 9.79 -3.17 -2.74
CA ILE A 63 10.76 -4.22 -2.44
C ILE A 63 11.64 -3.84 -1.25
N ALA A 64 12.15 -2.61 -1.22
CA ALA A 64 12.98 -2.12 -0.12
C ALA A 64 12.21 -2.11 1.20
N GLY A 65 10.99 -1.58 1.20
CA GLY A 65 10.11 -1.55 2.36
C GLY A 65 9.78 -2.94 2.89
N ALA A 66 9.44 -3.89 2.01
CA ALA A 66 9.19 -5.28 2.38
C ALA A 66 10.44 -5.93 3.00
N GLY A 67 11.62 -5.72 2.40
CA GLY A 67 12.88 -6.23 2.93
C GLY A 67 13.18 -5.72 4.34
N ILE A 68 13.05 -4.40 4.55
CA ILE A 68 13.25 -3.78 5.87
C ILE A 68 12.23 -4.33 6.89
N GLY A 69 10.96 -4.42 6.49
CA GLY A 69 9.90 -4.95 7.36
C GLY A 69 10.18 -6.37 7.82
N VAL A 70 10.64 -7.25 6.92
CA VAL A 70 11.02 -8.62 7.25
C VAL A 70 12.21 -8.66 8.23
N LEU A 71 13.22 -7.81 8.01
CA LEU A 71 14.37 -7.73 8.92
C LEU A 71 13.97 -7.29 10.33
N ILE A 72 13.11 -6.28 10.44
CA ILE A 72 12.59 -5.79 11.72
C ILE A 72 11.77 -6.87 12.43
N ASP A 73 10.83 -7.51 11.75
CA ASP A 73 10.01 -8.60 12.34
C ASP A 73 10.91 -9.73 12.87
N ARG A 74 11.93 -10.13 12.09
CA ARG A 74 12.86 -11.17 12.50
C ARG A 74 13.69 -10.78 13.71
N ALA A 75 14.17 -9.54 13.78
CA ALA A 75 14.89 -9.02 14.94
C ALA A 75 14.00 -9.01 16.19
N MET A 76 12.76 -8.54 16.07
CA MET A 76 11.79 -8.50 17.16
C MET A 76 11.43 -9.91 17.67
N ARG A 77 11.25 -10.89 16.78
CA ARG A 77 10.99 -12.28 17.19
C ARG A 77 12.18 -12.94 17.87
N THR A 78 13.39 -12.63 17.43
CA THR A 78 14.62 -13.13 18.08
C THR A 78 14.70 -12.58 19.51
N SER A 79 14.54 -11.26 19.66
CA SER A 79 14.53 -10.61 20.97
C SER A 79 13.41 -11.13 21.90
N ALA A 80 12.23 -11.47 21.36
CA ALA A 80 11.14 -12.04 22.15
C ALA A 80 11.43 -13.48 22.62
N LYS A 81 12.21 -14.24 21.86
CA LYS A 81 12.59 -15.62 22.20
C LYS A 81 13.70 -15.67 23.28
N ASP A 82 14.55 -14.66 23.30
CA ASP A 82 15.66 -14.53 24.27
C ASP A 82 15.22 -13.85 25.59
N ALA A 83 13.95 -13.47 25.72
CA ALA A 83 13.41 -12.90 26.95
C ALA A 83 13.46 -13.95 28.07
N PRO A 84 14.03 -13.64 29.25
CA PRO A 84 14.14 -14.60 30.34
C PRO A 84 12.73 -15.02 30.80
N ALA A 85 12.53 -16.34 30.96
CA ALA A 85 11.30 -16.86 31.52
C ALA A 85 11.04 -16.18 32.87
N HIS A 86 9.87 -15.58 33.02
CA HIS A 86 9.45 -14.90 34.25
C HIS A 86 9.64 -15.89 35.42
N PRO A 87 10.39 -15.54 36.47
CA PRO A 87 10.49 -16.42 37.63
C PRO A 87 9.09 -16.58 38.20
N LEU A 88 8.58 -17.81 38.23
CA LEU A 88 7.39 -18.16 38.98
C LEU A 88 7.74 -17.96 40.46
N ALA A 89 7.06 -17.01 41.10
CA ALA A 89 7.10 -16.81 42.54
C ALA A 89 6.28 -17.89 43.27
#